data_AF-A0A6A4GK17-F1
#
_entry.id   AF-A0A6A4GK17-F1
#
_cell.length_a   1.000
_cell.length_b   1.000
_cell.length_c   1.000
_cell.angle_alpha   90.00
_cell.angle_beta   90.00
_cell.angle_gamma   90.00
#
_symmetry.space_group_name_H-M   'P 1'
#
loop_
_entity.id
_entity.type
_entity.pdbx_description
1 polymer ?
#
loop_
_entity_poly.entity_id
_entity_poly.type
_entity_poly.pdbx_seq_one_letter_code
_entity_poly.pdbx_strand_id
1 'polypeptide(L)'
;DPHPQFLLSTRIWRKLRLDKQSGQAHNLSASFPHRMPGSIVQFCLACPEDGFNMEQGWEKTPPELKHLNQDSKTMDGNFHLGQYLKNTDPNDISLVTDNDIGYFPDEKKVAEYLKNTADDNEKSTCNYLKVVNNQNKKKFKNMRCSGVVNVSCNHCVIRSSMNLLKGEA
;
A
#
# COMPACT_ATOMS: atom_id res chain seq x y z
N ASP A 1 7.44 -1.85 -34.38
CA ASP A 1 7.55 -2.51 -33.07
C ASP A 1 6.29 -2.20 -32.26
N PRO A 2 5.45 -3.19 -31.90
CA PRO A 2 4.22 -3.00 -31.14
C PRO A 2 4.42 -2.98 -29.61
N HIS A 3 5.65 -3.15 -29.11
CA HIS A 3 5.92 -3.29 -27.67
C HIS A 3 5.38 -2.11 -26.83
N PRO A 4 5.60 -0.83 -27.19
CA PRO A 4 5.04 0.29 -26.42
C PRO A 4 3.51 0.28 -26.33
N GLN A 5 2.83 -0.07 -27.43
CA GLN A 5 1.37 -0.17 -27.49
C GLN A 5 0.86 -1.31 -26.60
N PHE A 6 1.59 -2.43 -26.55
CA PHE A 6 1.23 -3.57 -25.70
C PHE A 6 1.37 -3.25 -24.21
N LEU A 7 2.42 -2.51 -23.81
CA LEU A 7 2.58 -2.05 -22.43
C LEU A 7 1.41 -1.16 -22.00
N LEU A 8 1.01 -0.20 -22.84
CA LEU A 8 -0.14 0.67 -22.57
C LEU A 8 -1.44 -0.12 -22.48
N SER A 9 -1.69 -1.01 -23.45
CA SER A 9 -2.89 -1.85 -23.49
C SER A 9 -3.01 -2.72 -22.23
N THR A 10 -1.89 -3.29 -21.76
CA THR A 10 -1.83 -4.09 -20.54
C THR A 10 -2.17 -3.27 -19.29
N ARG A 11 -1.70 -2.01 -19.20
CA ARG A 11 -2.02 -1.12 -18.08
C ARG A 11 -3.51 -0.78 -18.03
N ILE A 12 -4.09 -0.42 -19.16
CA ILE A 12 -5.53 -0.13 -19.28
C ILE A 12 -6.33 -1.37 -18.90
N TRP A 13 -5.96 -2.54 -19.43
CA TRP A 13 -6.64 -3.80 -19.09
C TRP A 13 -6.58 -4.12 -17.60
N ARG A 14 -5.43 -3.92 -16.92
CA ARG A 14 -5.31 -4.10 -15.46
C ARG A 14 -6.23 -3.15 -14.70
N LYS A 15 -6.31 -1.87 -15.08
CA LYS A 15 -7.24 -0.91 -14.47
C LYS A 15 -8.70 -1.35 -14.64
N LEU A 16 -9.10 -1.71 -15.85
CA LEU A 16 -10.46 -2.19 -16.13
C LEU A 16 -10.81 -3.46 -15.33
N ARG A 17 -9.84 -4.35 -15.13
CA ARG A 17 -10.02 -5.54 -14.28
C ARG A 17 -10.24 -5.17 -12.82
N LEU A 18 -9.45 -4.26 -12.27
CA LEU A 18 -9.63 -3.75 -10.90
C LEU A 18 -10.98 -3.06 -10.74
N ASP A 19 -11.39 -2.21 -11.69
CA ASP A 19 -12.69 -1.54 -11.66
C ASP A 19 -13.85 -2.55 -11.67
N LYS A 20 -13.78 -3.56 -12.53
CA LYS A 20 -14.76 -4.65 -12.56
C LYS A 20 -14.82 -5.40 -11.22
N GLN A 21 -13.67 -5.69 -10.61
CA GLN A 21 -13.59 -6.46 -9.37
C GLN A 21 -14.00 -5.65 -8.13
N SER A 22 -13.75 -4.35 -8.13
CA SER A 22 -14.07 -3.44 -7.04
C SER A 22 -15.57 -3.30 -6.76
N GLY A 23 -16.42 -3.57 -7.76
CA GLY A 23 -17.87 -3.33 -7.69
C GLY A 23 -18.26 -1.85 -7.73
N GLN A 24 -17.31 -0.92 -7.90
CA GLN A 24 -17.59 0.53 -7.92
C GLN A 24 -18.53 0.93 -9.07
N ALA A 25 -18.42 0.27 -10.23
CA ALA A 25 -19.33 0.47 -11.36
C ALA A 25 -20.80 0.11 -11.04
N HIS A 26 -21.05 -0.68 -9.98
CA HIS A 26 -22.36 -1.05 -9.48
C HIS A 26 -22.77 -0.25 -8.23
N ASN A 27 -22.13 0.90 -7.99
CA ASN A 27 -22.41 1.80 -6.88
C ASN A 27 -22.26 1.14 -5.48
N LEU A 28 -21.29 0.23 -5.35
CA LEU A 28 -21.03 -0.50 -4.10
C LEU A 28 -20.77 0.44 -2.91
N SER A 29 -20.11 1.58 -3.14
CA SER A 29 -19.87 2.58 -2.10
C SER A 29 -21.13 3.15 -1.45
N ALA A 30 -22.28 3.15 -2.12
CA ALA A 30 -23.54 3.58 -1.50
C ALA A 30 -24.05 2.58 -0.46
N SER A 31 -23.74 1.29 -0.62
CA SER A 31 -24.09 0.23 0.35
C SER A 31 -23.11 0.13 1.51
N PHE A 32 -21.89 0.66 1.35
CA PHE A 32 -20.82 0.56 2.34
C PHE A 32 -20.20 1.95 2.61
N PRO A 33 -20.92 2.83 3.34
CA PRO A 33 -20.52 4.23 3.53
C PRO A 33 -19.24 4.38 4.37
N HIS A 34 -18.87 3.38 5.15
CA HIS A 34 -17.61 3.35 5.91
C HIS A 34 -16.39 3.00 5.06
N ARG A 35 -16.59 2.49 3.82
CA ARG A 35 -15.50 2.23 2.88
C ARG A 35 -15.19 3.51 2.11
N MET A 36 -13.93 3.65 1.70
CA MET A 36 -13.50 4.76 0.85
C MET A 36 -14.27 4.74 -0.50
N PRO A 37 -14.97 5.84 -0.86
CA PRO A 37 -15.66 5.94 -2.14
C PRO A 37 -14.70 5.76 -3.33
N GLY A 38 -15.11 4.95 -4.31
CA GLY A 38 -14.29 4.72 -5.51
C GLY A 38 -13.08 3.82 -5.30
N SER A 39 -12.89 3.24 -4.10
CA SER A 39 -11.77 2.34 -3.83
C SER A 39 -11.82 1.11 -4.74
N ILE A 40 -10.66 0.82 -5.33
CA ILE A 40 -10.41 -0.37 -6.15
C ILE A 40 -9.63 -1.45 -5.39
N VAL A 41 -9.42 -1.25 -4.09
CA VAL A 41 -8.78 -2.21 -3.20
C VAL A 41 -9.77 -3.31 -2.87
N GLN A 42 -9.35 -4.56 -3.05
CA GLN A 42 -10.15 -5.70 -2.65
C GLN A 42 -10.13 -5.91 -1.13
N PHE A 43 -11.32 -5.94 -0.54
CA PHE A 43 -11.51 -6.19 0.88
C PHE A 43 -11.45 -7.69 1.18
N CYS A 44 -10.89 -8.03 2.35
CA CYS A 44 -10.92 -9.40 2.83
C CYS A 44 -12.28 -9.69 3.48
N LEU A 45 -13.08 -10.56 2.85
CA LEU A 45 -14.42 -10.91 3.33
C LEU A 45 -14.43 -11.73 4.63
N ALA A 46 -13.29 -12.32 5.00
CA ALA A 46 -13.13 -13.11 6.21
C ALA A 46 -12.61 -12.29 7.41
N CYS A 47 -12.08 -11.08 7.18
CA CYS A 47 -11.72 -10.20 8.29
C CYS A 47 -12.98 -9.59 8.91
N PRO A 48 -12.98 -9.35 10.23
CA PRO A 48 -14.05 -8.58 10.85
C PRO A 48 -14.09 -7.16 10.26
N GLU A 49 -15.29 -6.76 9.83
CA GLU A 49 -15.58 -5.46 9.26
C GLU A 49 -16.90 -4.94 9.82
N ASP A 50 -16.80 -3.84 10.56
CA ASP A 50 -17.95 -3.15 11.13
C ASP A 50 -18.94 -2.72 10.03
N GLY A 51 -20.23 -2.91 10.29
CA GLY A 51 -21.29 -2.67 9.31
C GLY A 51 -21.36 -3.66 8.13
N PHE A 52 -20.55 -4.74 8.11
CA PHE A 52 -20.63 -5.78 7.08
C PHE A 52 -20.87 -7.19 7.63
N ASN A 53 -19.94 -7.72 8.42
CA ASN A 53 -19.96 -9.12 8.87
C ASN A 53 -19.77 -9.30 10.38
N MET A 54 -19.85 -8.20 11.14
CA MET A 54 -19.81 -8.21 12.60
C MET A 54 -21.22 -8.16 13.21
N GLU A 55 -21.39 -8.76 14.38
CA GLU A 55 -22.64 -8.74 15.11
C GLU A 55 -22.99 -7.33 15.62
N GLN A 56 -24.28 -7.00 15.70
CA GLN A 56 -24.71 -5.71 16.24
C GLN A 56 -24.33 -5.58 17.72
N GLY A 57 -23.62 -4.51 18.08
CA GLY A 57 -23.18 -4.27 19.46
C GLY A 57 -21.89 -4.99 19.83
N TRP A 58 -21.12 -5.47 18.85
CA TRP A 58 -19.79 -6.07 19.03
C TRP A 58 -18.82 -5.17 19.84
N GLU A 59 -19.05 -3.85 19.85
CA GLU A 59 -18.25 -2.88 20.60
C GLU A 59 -18.39 -3.06 22.12
N LYS A 60 -19.51 -3.67 22.55
CA LYS A 60 -19.80 -3.95 23.96
C LYS A 60 -19.24 -5.31 24.42
N THR A 61 -18.53 -6.04 23.56
CA THR A 61 -17.92 -7.32 23.92
C THR A 61 -17.02 -7.14 25.16
N PRO A 62 -17.20 -7.98 26.21
CA PRO A 62 -16.39 -7.91 27.42
C PRO A 62 -14.88 -7.95 27.12
N PRO A 63 -14.04 -7.25 27.90
CA PRO A 63 -12.59 -7.16 27.64
C PRO A 63 -11.90 -8.52 27.38
N GLU A 64 -12.30 -9.55 28.11
CA GLU A 64 -11.78 -10.92 28.01
C GLU A 64 -12.16 -11.63 26.69
N LEU A 65 -13.22 -11.19 26.00
CA LEU A 65 -13.70 -11.75 24.74
C LEU A 65 -13.39 -10.89 23.51
N LYS A 66 -12.78 -9.70 23.67
CA LYS A 66 -12.49 -8.78 22.54
C LYS A 66 -11.64 -9.41 21.44
N HIS A 67 -10.83 -10.41 21.76
CA HIS A 67 -10.01 -11.15 20.80
C HIS A 67 -10.85 -11.85 19.70
N LEU A 68 -12.13 -12.16 19.95
CA LEU A 68 -13.03 -12.74 18.96
C LEU A 68 -13.36 -11.79 17.80
N ASN A 69 -13.31 -10.49 18.06
CA ASN A 69 -13.61 -9.42 17.10
C ASN A 69 -12.36 -8.74 16.53
N GLN A 70 -11.18 -9.30 16.80
CA GLN A 70 -9.91 -8.67 16.48
C GLN A 70 -9.52 -8.85 15.01
N ASP A 71 -9.20 -7.74 14.32
CA ASP A 71 -8.50 -7.77 13.04
C ASP A 71 -6.98 -7.87 13.26
N SER A 72 -6.34 -8.80 12.57
CA SER A 72 -4.89 -8.99 12.61
C SER A 72 -4.27 -8.54 11.30
N LYS A 73 -3.31 -7.61 11.41
CA LYS A 73 -2.57 -7.05 10.27
C LYS A 73 -1.10 -7.35 10.44
N THR A 74 -0.49 -7.85 9.38
CA THR A 74 0.93 -8.10 9.27
C THR A 74 1.51 -7.13 8.25
N MET A 75 2.67 -6.59 8.54
CA MET A 75 3.42 -5.73 7.63
C MET A 75 4.69 -6.46 7.23
N ASP A 76 4.95 -6.52 5.92
CA ASP A 76 6.15 -7.17 5.37
C ASP A 76 6.78 -6.30 4.28
N GLY A 77 8.12 -6.27 4.27
CA GLY A 77 8.92 -5.41 3.41
C GLY A 77 9.75 -6.21 2.41
N ASN A 78 9.58 -5.91 1.12
CA ASN A 78 10.44 -6.41 0.05
C ASN A 78 11.46 -5.35 -0.37
N PHE A 79 12.69 -5.49 0.14
CA PHE A 79 13.83 -4.61 -0.15
C PHE A 79 14.61 -5.00 -1.42
N HIS A 80 14.16 -6.03 -2.15
CA HIS A 80 14.69 -6.41 -3.46
C HIS A 80 13.90 -5.76 -4.60
N LEU A 81 12.66 -5.33 -4.36
CA LEU A 81 11.81 -4.66 -5.34
C LEU A 81 12.15 -3.17 -5.48
N GLY A 82 13.40 -2.89 -5.86
CA GLY A 82 13.90 -1.55 -6.04
C GLY A 82 13.74 -1.01 -7.47
N GLN A 83 13.57 0.30 -7.60
CA GLN A 83 13.54 1.00 -8.89
C GLN A 83 14.61 2.10 -8.93
N TYR A 84 15.49 2.06 -9.93
CA TYR A 84 16.43 3.15 -10.22
C TYR A 84 15.73 4.35 -10.86
N LEU A 85 16.22 5.56 -10.56
CA LEU A 85 15.85 6.76 -11.30
C LEU A 85 16.32 6.60 -12.75
N LYS A 86 15.38 6.79 -13.69
CA LYS A 86 15.62 6.74 -15.13
C LYS A 86 14.97 7.97 -15.76
N ASN A 87 15.33 8.30 -17.00
CA ASN A 87 14.62 9.30 -17.77
C ASN A 87 13.24 8.75 -18.17
N THR A 88 12.27 8.88 -17.26
CA THR A 88 10.88 8.44 -17.46
C THR A 88 10.05 9.57 -18.04
N ASP A 89 9.06 9.23 -18.87
CA ASP A 89 8.10 10.20 -19.38
C ASP A 89 7.34 10.85 -18.21
N PRO A 90 7.35 12.19 -18.07
CA PRO A 90 6.63 12.88 -17.00
C PRO A 90 5.10 12.68 -17.08
N ASN A 91 4.56 12.30 -18.23
CA ASN A 91 3.15 11.98 -18.40
C ASN A 91 2.82 10.52 -18.05
N ASP A 92 3.83 9.71 -17.70
CA ASP A 92 3.65 8.34 -17.23
C ASP A 92 3.13 8.33 -15.78
N ILE A 93 1.84 8.63 -15.64
CA ILE A 93 1.13 8.67 -14.37
C ILE A 93 0.48 7.32 -14.05
N SER A 94 0.32 7.06 -12.76
CA SER A 94 -0.44 5.90 -12.29
C SER A 94 -1.93 6.07 -12.59
N LEU A 95 -2.59 4.98 -13.00
CA LEU A 95 -4.04 4.97 -13.23
C LEU A 95 -4.84 4.57 -11.98
N VAL A 96 -4.14 4.21 -10.89
CA VAL A 96 -4.72 3.49 -9.75
C VAL A 96 -4.43 4.15 -8.40
N THR A 97 -3.52 5.12 -8.33
CA THR A 97 -3.14 5.79 -7.07
C THR A 97 -3.73 7.19 -6.92
N ASP A 98 -4.20 7.79 -8.01
CA ASP A 98 -4.83 9.10 -7.97
C ASP A 98 -6.04 9.07 -7.01
N ASN A 99 -6.17 10.09 -6.17
CA ASN A 99 -7.23 10.18 -5.14
C ASN A 99 -7.20 9.05 -4.09
N ASP A 100 -6.06 8.38 -3.88
CA ASP A 100 -5.86 7.34 -2.85
C ASP A 100 -6.77 6.10 -2.99
N ILE A 101 -7.31 5.84 -4.18
CA ILE A 101 -8.30 4.77 -4.38
C ILE A 101 -7.71 3.36 -4.44
N GLY A 102 -6.40 3.23 -4.67
CA GLY A 102 -5.70 1.97 -4.88
C GLY A 102 -4.92 1.50 -3.65
N TYR A 103 -4.08 0.48 -3.88
CA TYR A 103 -3.23 -0.09 -2.82
C TYR A 103 -2.14 0.87 -2.37
N PHE A 104 -1.60 1.67 -3.30
CA PHE A 104 -0.63 2.71 -2.98
C PHE A 104 -1.33 4.05 -2.84
N PRO A 105 -0.89 4.89 -1.90
CA PRO A 105 -1.36 6.27 -1.78
C PRO A 105 -0.95 7.13 -2.98
N ASP A 106 -1.58 8.29 -3.12
CA ASP A 106 -1.22 9.29 -4.13
C ASP A 106 0.22 9.78 -3.92
N GLU A 107 1.06 9.62 -4.95
CA GLU A 107 2.49 9.96 -4.88
C GLU A 107 2.74 11.44 -4.52
N LYS A 108 1.88 12.36 -4.97
CA LYS A 108 2.01 13.79 -4.69
C LYS A 108 1.73 14.07 -3.21
N LYS A 109 0.68 13.46 -2.66
CA LYS A 109 0.34 13.58 -1.23
C LYS A 109 1.43 13.00 -0.35
N VAL A 110 1.98 11.85 -0.70
CA VAL A 110 3.11 11.26 0.02
C VAL A 110 4.34 12.16 -0.05
N ALA A 111 4.67 12.69 -1.21
CA ALA A 111 5.81 13.60 -1.36
C ALA A 111 5.66 14.87 -0.52
N GLU A 112 4.45 15.42 -0.41
CA GLU A 112 4.16 16.56 0.46
C GLU A 112 4.25 16.18 1.94
N TYR A 113 3.64 15.06 2.34
CA TYR A 113 3.72 14.54 3.70
C TYR A 113 5.17 14.35 4.15
N LEU A 114 6.00 13.71 3.31
CA LEU A 114 7.40 13.44 3.63
C LEU A 114 8.27 14.70 3.70
N LYS A 115 7.93 15.79 2.99
CA LYS A 115 8.62 17.08 3.13
C LYS A 115 8.40 17.70 4.51
N ASN A 116 7.23 17.47 5.11
CA ASN A 116 6.83 18.04 6.39
C ASN A 116 7.11 17.10 7.57
N THR A 117 7.52 15.85 7.30
CA THR A 117 7.80 14.85 8.33
C THR A 117 9.27 14.91 8.71
N ALA A 118 9.55 15.01 10.01
CA ALA A 118 10.91 14.99 10.51
C ALA A 118 11.54 13.60 10.31
N ASP A 119 12.84 13.58 9.98
CA ASP A 119 13.59 12.34 9.89
C ASP A 119 13.89 11.78 11.28
N ASP A 120 13.18 10.71 11.65
CA ASP A 120 13.48 9.95 12.86
C ASP A 120 14.63 8.98 12.56
N ASN A 121 15.85 9.44 12.82
CA ASN A 121 17.03 8.62 12.65
C ASN A 121 17.19 7.71 13.87
N GLU A 122 16.62 6.51 13.81
CA GLU A 122 16.87 5.50 14.83
C GLU A 122 18.36 5.10 14.79
N LYS A 123 19.10 5.50 15.83
CA LYS A 123 20.53 5.18 15.94
C LYS A 123 20.65 3.75 16.45
N SER A 124 21.14 2.85 15.60
CA SER A 124 21.54 1.52 16.07
C SER A 124 22.65 1.66 17.12
N THR A 125 22.44 1.05 18.29
CA THR A 125 23.41 0.98 19.40
C THR A 125 24.48 -0.09 19.14
N CYS A 126 24.26 -0.99 18.19
CA CYS A 126 25.19 -2.04 17.82
C CYS A 126 26.16 -1.57 16.73
N ASN A 127 27.47 -1.61 17.01
CA ASN A 127 28.51 -1.21 16.06
C ASN A 127 28.48 -2.02 14.76
N TYR A 128 28.16 -3.33 14.82
CA TYR A 128 28.05 -4.16 13.62
C TYR A 128 26.89 -3.72 12.72
N LEU A 129 25.70 -3.54 13.29
CA LEU A 129 24.53 -3.05 12.57
C LEU A 129 24.76 -1.64 12.01
N LYS A 130 25.49 -0.79 12.74
CA LYS A 130 25.88 0.54 12.26
C LYS A 130 26.75 0.49 11.00
N VAL A 131 27.70 -0.43 10.92
CA VAL A 131 28.55 -0.62 9.73
C VAL A 131 27.72 -1.16 8.55
N VAL A 132 26.87 -2.16 8.79
CA VAL A 132 25.97 -2.74 7.78
C VAL A 132 25.00 -1.68 7.23
N ASN A 133 24.37 -0.90 8.10
CA ASN A 133 23.44 0.16 7.71
C ASN A 133 24.13 1.25 6.87
N ASN A 134 25.35 1.65 7.24
CA ASN A 134 26.12 2.63 6.46
C ASN A 134 26.57 2.09 5.09
N GLN A 135 26.89 0.81 4.99
CA GLN A 135 27.25 0.17 3.71
C GLN A 135 26.02 0.05 2.79
N ASN A 136 24.85 -0.23 3.35
CA ASN A 136 23.58 -0.32 2.64
C ASN A 136 23.13 1.04 2.06
N LYS A 137 23.39 2.17 2.73
CA LYS A 137 23.05 3.52 2.21
C LYS A 137 23.64 3.82 0.82
N LYS A 138 24.85 3.32 0.52
CA LYS A 138 25.46 3.50 -0.81
C LYS A 138 24.76 2.68 -1.90
N LYS A 139 24.18 1.52 -1.55
CA LYS A 139 23.47 0.62 -2.47
C LYS A 139 22.22 1.28 -3.04
N PHE A 140 21.55 2.11 -2.25
CA PHE A 140 20.30 2.77 -2.63
C PHE A 140 20.49 4.12 -3.34
N LYS A 141 21.74 4.51 -3.64
CA LYS A 141 22.02 5.76 -4.35
C LYS A 141 21.38 5.74 -5.75
N ASN A 142 20.77 6.86 -6.14
CA ASN A 142 20.07 7.05 -7.41
C ASN A 142 18.85 6.13 -7.61
N MET A 143 18.27 5.59 -6.53
CA MET A 143 17.00 4.86 -6.59
C MET A 143 15.82 5.79 -6.40
N ARG A 144 14.75 5.58 -7.18
CA ARG A 144 13.44 6.20 -6.99
C ARG A 144 12.73 5.57 -5.80
N CYS A 145 12.77 4.23 -5.73
CA CYS A 145 12.24 3.44 -4.62
C CYS A 145 13.26 2.38 -4.24
N SER A 146 13.56 2.21 -2.96
CA SER A 146 14.47 1.18 -2.44
C SER A 146 13.79 -0.17 -2.22
N GLY A 147 12.46 -0.20 -2.15
CA GLY A 147 11.67 -1.39 -1.90
C GLY A 147 10.18 -1.05 -1.78
N VAL A 148 9.39 -2.03 -1.37
CA VAL A 148 7.95 -1.88 -1.11
C VAL A 148 7.60 -2.57 0.19
N VAL A 149 6.76 -1.94 1.00
CA VAL A 149 6.11 -2.57 2.15
C VAL A 149 4.64 -2.80 1.85
N ASN A 150 4.14 -3.96 2.22
CA ASN A 150 2.73 -4.30 2.17
C ASN A 150 2.19 -4.54 3.57
N VAL A 151 0.94 -4.14 3.76
CA VAL A 151 0.13 -4.58 4.90
C VAL A 151 -0.86 -5.61 4.39
N SER A 152 -0.87 -6.79 4.99
CA SER A 152 -1.84 -7.85 4.71
C SER A 152 -2.56 -8.28 5.96
N CYS A 153 -3.76 -8.84 5.83
CA CYS A 153 -4.36 -9.60 6.93
C CYS A 153 -3.77 -11.02 7.01
N ASN A 154 -4.15 -11.77 8.04
CA ASN A 154 -3.77 -13.18 8.22
C ASN A 154 -4.29 -14.11 7.09
N HIS A 155 -5.27 -13.66 6.31
CA HIS A 155 -5.76 -14.39 5.13
C HIS A 155 -4.97 -14.06 3.86
N CYS A 156 -3.80 -13.43 3.97
CA CYS A 156 -2.91 -13.05 2.88
C CYS A 156 -3.55 -12.09 1.84
N VAL A 157 -4.57 -11.33 2.25
CA VAL A 157 -5.15 -10.27 1.42
C VAL A 157 -4.42 -8.97 1.72
N ILE A 158 -3.79 -8.40 0.69
CA ILE A 158 -3.14 -7.09 0.77
C ILE A 158 -4.21 -6.02 1.01
N ARG A 159 -3.95 -5.12 1.95
CA ARG A 159 -4.83 -4.00 2.31
C ARG A 159 -4.25 -2.66 1.87
N SER A 160 -2.93 -2.51 1.93
CA SER A 160 -2.24 -1.29 1.51
C SER A 160 -0.78 -1.60 1.19
N SER A 161 -0.17 -0.73 0.40
CA SER A 161 1.21 -0.82 -0.05
C SER A 161 1.86 0.56 -0.02
N MET A 162 3.16 0.61 0.26
CA MET A 162 3.93 1.85 0.23
C MET A 162 5.31 1.62 -0.36
N ASN A 163 5.78 2.58 -1.15
CA ASN A 163 7.16 2.60 -1.63
C ASN A 163 8.09 3.03 -0.50
N LEU A 164 9.17 2.28 -0.31
CA LEU A 164 10.29 2.67 0.53
C LEU A 164 11.24 3.56 -0.26
N LEU A 165 11.75 4.63 0.35
CA LEU A 165 12.55 5.63 -0.37
C LEU A 165 13.99 5.72 0.11
N LYS A 166 14.26 5.42 1.38
CA LYS A 166 15.56 5.69 2.01
C LYS A 166 16.42 4.45 2.26
N GLY A 167 16.01 3.29 1.74
CA GLY A 167 16.58 2.02 2.16
C GLY A 167 16.21 1.70 3.60
N GLU A 168 15.01 2.11 4.02
CA GLU A 168 14.38 1.66 5.27
C GLU A 168 14.45 0.13 5.27
N ALA A 169 15.10 -0.47 6.26
CA ALA A 169 15.27 -1.91 6.47
C ALA A 169 15.56 -2.15 7.95
#